data_AF-A0A7Y5C8W6-F1
#
_entry.id   AF-A0A7Y5C8W6-F1
#
_cell.length_a   1.000
_cell.length_b   1.000
_cell.length_c   1.000
_cell.angle_alpha   90.00
_cell.angle_beta   90.00
_cell.angle_gamma   90.00
#
_symmetry.space_group_name_H-M   'P 1'
#
loop_
_entity.id
_entity.type
_entity.pdbx_description
1 polymer ?
#
loop_
_entity_poly.entity_id
_entity_poly.type
_entity_poly.pdbx_seq_one_letter_code
_entity_poly.pdbx_strand_id
1 'polypeptide(L)'
;MLDALPPDRAMGQLVVTRGASPELKELVEAAVSSPELAARPPLCAGLWLYVDELDRSHKISQGIDDATGSFWHGIMHRREGDFGNSHYWFHRVGKHPAMARIEGYDPHEFIDDVESQHAKSPARLIDLQRREWVALFCWCAEQ
;
A
#
# COMPACT_ATOMS: atom_id res chain seq x y z
N MET A 1 6.23 -7.58 14.06
CA MET A 1 6.26 -6.47 13.06
C MET A 1 5.72 -5.17 13.64
N LEU A 2 4.47 -5.15 14.15
CA LEU A 2 3.87 -3.93 14.68
C LEU A 2 4.65 -3.30 15.87
N ASP A 3 5.34 -4.13 16.67
CA ASP A 3 6.21 -3.62 17.75
C ASP A 3 7.49 -2.95 17.21
N ALA A 4 8.01 -3.43 16.07
CA ALA A 4 9.22 -2.91 15.43
C ALA A 4 8.93 -1.67 14.57
N LEU A 5 7.76 -1.62 13.93
CA LEU A 5 7.26 -0.44 13.22
C LEU A 5 5.77 -0.24 13.51
N PRO A 6 5.46 0.56 14.55
CA PRO A 6 4.09 0.92 14.90
C PRO A 6 3.34 1.59 13.74
N PRO A 7 2.01 1.40 13.59
CA PRO A 7 1.22 1.97 12.51
C PRO A 7 1.32 3.49 12.34
N ASP A 8 1.47 4.24 13.44
CA ASP A 8 1.64 5.69 13.45
C ASP A 8 3.03 6.14 12.95
N ARG A 9 3.98 5.20 12.87
CA ARG A 9 5.35 5.41 12.36
C ARG A 9 5.58 4.81 10.99
N ALA A 10 4.74 3.86 10.55
CA ALA A 10 4.79 3.29 9.22
C ALA A 10 4.28 4.27 8.16
N MET A 11 4.70 4.06 6.91
CA MET A 11 4.22 4.79 5.73
C MET A 11 4.19 6.31 5.94
N GLY A 12 5.22 6.87 6.57
CA GLY A 12 5.29 8.30 6.92
C GLY A 12 5.54 9.22 5.73
N GLN A 13 5.97 8.66 4.60
CA GLN A 13 6.15 9.36 3.34
C GLN A 13 4.98 9.03 2.40
N LEU A 14 4.47 10.07 1.73
CA LEU A 14 3.49 9.94 0.66
C LEU A 14 4.16 9.41 -0.63
N VAL A 15 5.28 10.01 -1.00
CA VAL A 15 6.19 9.51 -2.05
C VAL A 15 7.48 9.05 -1.39
N VAL A 16 7.84 7.78 -1.60
CA VAL A 16 8.98 7.13 -0.98
C VAL A 16 10.26 7.54 -1.70
N THR A 17 11.14 8.21 -0.96
CA THR A 17 12.50 8.54 -1.45
C THR A 17 13.58 7.61 -0.92
N ARG A 18 13.25 6.82 0.11
CA ARG A 18 14.14 5.86 0.76
C ARG A 18 13.32 4.65 1.22
N GLY A 19 13.73 3.45 0.79
CA GLY A 19 13.11 2.20 1.20
C GLY A 19 13.41 1.82 2.66
N ALA A 20 12.98 0.62 3.05
CA ALA A 20 13.13 0.08 4.40
C ALA A 20 14.59 -0.04 4.84
N SER A 21 14.81 0.02 6.15
CA SER A 21 16.10 -0.39 6.72
C SER A 21 16.31 -1.91 6.56
N PRO A 22 17.56 -2.40 6.55
CA PRO A 22 17.85 -3.83 6.49
C PRO A 22 17.09 -4.66 7.53
N GLU A 23 16.97 -4.15 8.75
CA GLU A 23 16.30 -4.85 9.87
C GLU A 23 14.80 -5.01 9.60
N LEU A 24 14.15 -3.99 9.04
CA LEU A 24 12.74 -4.09 8.64
C LEU A 24 12.56 -5.04 7.44
N LYS A 25 13.50 -5.03 6.49
CA LYS A 25 13.47 -5.98 5.36
C LYS A 25 13.57 -7.42 5.84
N GLU A 26 14.52 -7.72 6.73
CA GLU A 26 14.68 -9.05 7.31
C GLU A 26 13.45 -9.50 8.09
N LEU A 27 12.84 -8.59 8.86
CA LEU A 27 11.63 -8.89 9.62
C LEU A 27 10.44 -9.21 8.71
N VAL A 28 10.24 -8.44 7.64
CA VAL A 28 9.17 -8.71 6.67
C VAL A 28 9.48 -9.98 5.87
N GLU A 29 10.73 -10.20 5.47
CA GLU A 29 11.16 -11.43 4.78
C GLU A 29 10.82 -12.67 5.60
N ALA A 30 11.17 -12.67 6.89
CA ALA A 30 10.85 -13.77 7.80
C ALA A 30 9.34 -14.00 7.91
N ALA A 31 8.54 -12.92 7.97
CA ALA A 31 7.08 -13.02 8.04
C ALA A 31 6.49 -13.60 6.75
N VAL A 32 6.83 -13.05 5.58
CA VAL A 32 6.27 -13.49 4.29
C VAL A 32 6.78 -14.87 3.85
N SER A 33 7.88 -15.35 4.45
CA SER A 33 8.39 -16.71 4.22
C SER A 33 7.67 -17.78 5.06
N SER A 34 6.84 -17.39 6.04
CA SER A 34 6.00 -18.36 6.76
C SER A 34 4.99 -19.00 5.80
N PRO A 35 4.73 -20.32 5.88
CA PRO A 35 3.78 -20.98 4.98
C PRO A 35 2.39 -20.32 4.96
N GLU A 36 1.93 -19.83 6.10
CA GLU A 36 0.62 -19.20 6.27
C GLU A 36 0.50 -17.88 5.47
N LEU A 37 1.53 -17.04 5.49
CA LEU A 37 1.54 -15.78 4.73
C LEU A 37 1.99 -15.98 3.28
N ALA A 38 2.93 -16.89 3.02
CA ALA A 38 3.39 -17.19 1.66
C ALA A 38 2.22 -17.65 0.75
N ALA A 39 1.21 -18.32 1.33
CA ALA A 39 -0.01 -18.71 0.63
C ALA A 39 -1.01 -17.55 0.39
N ARG A 40 -0.73 -16.33 0.87
CA ARG A 40 -1.62 -15.16 0.80
C ARG A 40 -0.91 -13.95 0.15
N PRO A 41 -0.64 -13.99 -1.17
CA PRO A 41 0.11 -12.94 -1.87
C PRO A 41 -0.38 -11.49 -1.63
N PRO A 42 -1.70 -11.18 -1.57
CA PRO A 42 -2.16 -9.83 -1.28
C PRO A 42 -1.67 -9.30 0.07
N LEU A 43 -1.58 -10.15 1.09
CA LEU A 43 -1.03 -9.75 2.39
C LEU A 43 0.48 -9.50 2.30
N CYS A 44 1.21 -10.34 1.57
CA CYS A 44 2.64 -10.13 1.36
C CYS A 44 2.93 -8.81 0.63
N ALA A 45 2.16 -8.46 -0.41
CA ALA A 45 2.27 -7.17 -1.09
C ALA A 45 2.06 -6.01 -0.10
N GLY A 46 0.98 -6.07 0.70
CA GLY A 46 0.70 -5.09 1.74
C GLY A 46 1.83 -4.95 2.76
N LEU A 47 2.43 -6.04 3.23
CA LEU A 47 3.53 -6.00 4.21
C LEU A 47 4.79 -5.33 3.66
N TRP A 48 5.17 -5.61 2.41
CA TRP A 48 6.30 -4.93 1.77
C TRP A 48 6.01 -3.44 1.57
N LEU A 49 4.79 -3.11 1.15
CA LEU A 49 4.36 -1.73 1.01
C LEU A 49 4.38 -0.99 2.36
N TYR A 50 3.99 -1.64 3.46
CA TYR A 50 3.95 -1.04 4.81
C TYR A 50 5.32 -0.53 5.29
N VAL A 51 6.40 -1.20 4.86
CA VAL A 51 7.78 -0.82 5.18
C VAL A 51 8.46 0.00 4.08
N ASP A 52 7.72 0.44 3.05
CA ASP A 52 8.20 1.24 1.93
C ASP A 52 9.14 0.49 0.96
N GLU A 53 9.06 -0.85 0.92
CA GLU A 53 9.74 -1.68 -0.09
C GLU A 53 8.88 -1.84 -1.36
N LEU A 54 8.87 -0.79 -2.18
CA LEU A 54 8.00 -0.70 -3.36
C LEU A 54 8.28 -1.80 -4.39
N ASP A 55 9.53 -2.09 -4.74
CA ASP A 55 9.89 -3.13 -5.73
C ASP A 55 9.34 -4.51 -5.38
N ARG A 56 9.41 -4.88 -4.10
CA ARG A 56 8.91 -6.17 -3.60
C ARG A 56 7.40 -6.21 -3.58
N SER A 57 6.75 -5.13 -3.16
CA SER A 57 5.30 -4.98 -3.26
C SER A 57 4.84 -5.09 -4.71
N HIS A 58 5.47 -4.35 -5.62
CA HIS A 58 5.16 -4.29 -7.04
C HIS A 58 5.24 -5.67 -7.69
N LYS A 59 6.34 -6.40 -7.48
CA LYS A 59 6.54 -7.74 -8.03
C LYS A 59 5.42 -8.71 -7.64
N ILE A 60 4.92 -8.59 -6.41
CA ILE A 60 3.83 -9.44 -5.93
C ILE A 60 2.49 -8.95 -6.49
N SER A 61 2.18 -7.66 -6.40
CA SER A 61 0.91 -7.10 -6.87
C SER A 61 0.71 -7.29 -8.37
N GLN A 62 1.78 -7.21 -9.16
CA GLN A 62 1.76 -7.46 -10.60
C GLN A 62 1.33 -8.90 -10.95
N GLY A 63 1.58 -9.87 -10.06
CA GLY A 63 1.20 -11.28 -10.26
C GLY A 63 -0.24 -11.60 -9.83
N ILE A 64 -0.97 -10.65 -9.27
CA ILE A 64 -2.35 -10.84 -8.79
C ILE A 64 -3.30 -10.22 -9.83
N ASP A 65 -3.86 -11.04 -10.72
CA ASP A 65 -4.70 -10.58 -11.84
C ASP A 65 -6.17 -10.42 -11.44
N ASP A 66 -6.42 -9.57 -10.43
CA ASP A 66 -7.76 -9.18 -10.00
C ASP A 66 -7.81 -7.71 -9.51
N ALA A 67 -8.99 -7.30 -9.01
CA ALA A 67 -9.18 -5.95 -8.48
C ALA A 67 -8.34 -5.68 -7.21
N THR A 68 -8.06 -6.69 -6.41
CA THR A 68 -7.23 -6.59 -5.18
C THR A 68 -5.78 -6.32 -5.54
N GLY A 69 -5.25 -7.09 -6.50
CA GLY A 69 -3.91 -6.90 -7.05
C GLY A 69 -3.74 -5.53 -7.67
N SER A 70 -4.73 -5.12 -8.47
CA SER A 70 -4.80 -3.78 -9.06
C SER A 70 -4.82 -2.67 -7.99
N PHE A 71 -5.47 -2.91 -6.86
CA PHE A 71 -5.53 -1.92 -5.77
C PHE A 71 -4.16 -1.76 -5.11
N TRP A 72 -3.49 -2.85 -4.72
CA TRP A 72 -2.12 -2.77 -4.22
C TRP A 72 -1.17 -2.10 -5.21
N HIS A 73 -1.34 -2.39 -6.50
CA HIS A 73 -0.54 -1.82 -7.57
C HIS A 73 -0.74 -0.31 -7.70
N GLY A 74 -1.99 0.15 -7.65
CA GLY A 74 -2.32 1.57 -7.69
C GLY A 74 -1.74 2.34 -6.50
N ILE A 75 -1.84 1.77 -5.29
CA ILE A 75 -1.21 2.37 -4.11
C ILE A 75 0.31 2.43 -4.30
N MET A 76 0.94 1.34 -4.74
CA MET A 76 2.38 1.27 -4.98
C MET A 76 2.86 2.37 -5.94
N HIS A 77 2.24 2.52 -7.11
CA HIS A 77 2.63 3.53 -8.09
C HIS A 77 2.48 4.97 -7.57
N ARG A 78 1.44 5.23 -6.77
CA ARG A 78 1.27 6.53 -6.12
C ARG A 78 2.42 6.83 -5.17
N ARG A 79 2.90 5.80 -4.48
CA ARG A 79 3.99 5.90 -3.50
C ARG A 79 5.37 6.00 -4.14
N GLU A 80 5.58 5.56 -5.37
CA GLU A 80 6.82 5.87 -6.12
C GLU A 80 6.77 7.22 -6.87
N GLY A 81 5.58 7.83 -6.95
CA GLY A 81 5.36 9.10 -7.65
C GLY A 81 4.96 8.96 -9.12
N ASP A 82 4.63 7.76 -9.59
CA ASP A 82 4.02 7.54 -10.92
C ASP A 82 2.49 7.66 -10.82
N PHE A 83 2.01 8.89 -10.73
CA PHE A 83 0.59 9.19 -10.54
C PHE A 83 -0.29 8.76 -11.73
N GLY A 84 0.21 8.90 -12.95
CA GLY A 84 -0.49 8.47 -14.16
C GLY A 84 -0.75 6.97 -14.17
N ASN A 85 0.24 6.17 -13.79
CA ASN A 85 0.10 4.73 -13.69
C ASN A 85 -0.73 4.32 -12.48
N SER A 86 -0.64 5.06 -11.37
CA SER A 86 -1.56 4.89 -10.24
C SER A 86 -3.02 5.00 -10.68
N HIS A 87 -3.40 6.06 -11.41
CA HIS A 87 -4.75 6.19 -11.95
C HIS A 87 -5.12 5.03 -12.86
N TYR A 88 -4.24 4.60 -13.76
CA TYR A 88 -4.48 3.45 -14.64
C TYR A 88 -4.87 2.20 -13.83
N TRP A 89 -4.14 1.89 -12.78
CA TRP A 89 -4.44 0.74 -11.92
C TRP A 89 -5.73 0.93 -11.13
N PHE A 90 -6.00 2.11 -10.60
CA PHE A 90 -7.26 2.39 -9.90
C PHE A 90 -8.49 2.31 -10.82
N HIS A 91 -8.38 2.61 -12.11
CA HIS A 91 -9.44 2.32 -13.07
C HIS A 91 -9.73 0.81 -13.17
N ARG A 92 -8.71 -0.05 -13.05
CA ARG A 92 -8.88 -1.52 -13.03
C ARG A 92 -9.46 -2.05 -11.73
N VAL A 93 -9.35 -1.30 -10.62
CA VAL A 93 -9.93 -1.69 -9.32
C VAL A 93 -11.45 -1.61 -9.34
N GLY A 94 -12.02 -0.56 -9.96
CA GLY A 94 -13.45 -0.31 -9.93
C GLY A 94 -13.97 -0.08 -8.50
N LYS A 95 -15.08 -0.76 -8.13
CA LYS A 95 -15.74 -0.60 -6.81
C LYS A 95 -15.33 -1.70 -5.83
N HIS A 96 -14.05 -1.74 -5.47
CA HIS A 96 -13.54 -2.77 -4.57
C HIS A 96 -14.17 -2.65 -3.16
N PRO A 97 -14.63 -3.75 -2.51
CA PRO A 97 -15.33 -3.68 -1.22
C PRO A 97 -14.53 -3.02 -0.09
N ALA A 98 -13.21 -3.13 -0.11
CA ALA A 98 -12.34 -2.45 0.85
C ALA A 98 -12.47 -0.91 0.81
N MET A 99 -12.78 -0.32 -0.35
CA MET A 99 -12.95 1.14 -0.48
C MET A 99 -14.12 1.66 0.35
N ALA A 100 -15.19 0.85 0.49
CA ALA A 100 -16.35 1.22 1.30
C ALA A 100 -16.05 1.32 2.81
N ARG A 101 -14.86 0.87 3.25
CA ARG A 101 -14.40 1.00 4.65
C ARG A 101 -13.75 2.36 4.92
N ILE A 102 -13.57 3.19 3.89
CA ILE A 102 -12.91 4.49 3.98
C ILE A 102 -13.95 5.56 3.67
N GLU A 103 -14.32 6.35 4.69
CA GLU A 103 -15.31 7.41 4.55
C GLU A 103 -14.86 8.47 3.55
N GLY A 104 -15.72 8.80 2.58
CA GLY A 104 -15.50 9.85 1.57
C GLY A 104 -14.34 9.57 0.62
N TYR A 105 -13.94 8.31 0.45
CA TYR A 105 -12.75 7.96 -0.32
C TYR A 105 -13.02 7.90 -1.82
N ASP A 106 -12.30 8.74 -2.56
CA ASP A 106 -12.10 8.63 -4.01
C ASP A 106 -10.59 8.45 -4.28
N PRO A 107 -10.18 7.35 -4.92
CA PRO A 107 -8.76 7.11 -5.18
C PRO A 107 -8.15 8.11 -6.17
N HIS A 108 -8.92 8.61 -7.15
CA HIS A 108 -8.43 9.56 -8.14
C HIS A 108 -8.23 10.94 -7.50
N GLU A 109 -9.19 11.41 -6.71
CA GLU A 109 -9.01 12.64 -5.93
C GLU A 109 -7.80 12.53 -4.98
N PHE A 110 -7.62 11.37 -4.34
CA PHE A 110 -6.48 11.16 -3.46
C PHE A 110 -5.14 11.13 -4.19
N ILE A 111 -5.08 10.62 -5.42
CA ILE A 111 -3.89 10.69 -6.27
C ILE A 111 -3.55 12.15 -6.57
N ASP A 112 -4.52 12.93 -7.06
CA ASP A 112 -4.34 14.35 -7.41
C ASP A 112 -3.87 15.18 -6.19
N ASP A 113 -4.46 14.90 -5.02
CA ASP A 113 -4.09 15.53 -3.76
C ASP A 113 -2.63 15.21 -3.36
N VAL A 114 -2.20 13.95 -3.53
CA VAL A 114 -0.81 13.56 -3.26
C VAL A 114 0.15 14.16 -4.28
N GLU A 115 -0.16 14.10 -5.57
CA GLU A 115 0.67 14.71 -6.62
C GLU A 115 0.94 16.19 -6.32
N SER A 116 -0.10 16.94 -5.97
CA SER A 116 -0.01 18.38 -5.69
C SER A 116 0.66 18.74 -4.37
N GLN A 117 0.61 17.87 -3.35
CA GLN A 117 0.96 18.25 -1.97
C GLN A 117 2.01 17.38 -1.28
N HIS A 118 2.46 16.26 -1.88
CA HIS A 118 3.33 15.29 -1.20
C HIS A 118 4.61 15.90 -0.61
N ALA A 119 5.21 16.90 -1.28
CA ALA A 119 6.43 17.57 -0.80
C ALA A 119 6.27 18.28 0.55
N LYS A 120 5.04 18.60 0.96
CA LYS A 120 4.73 19.25 2.25
C LYS A 120 4.36 18.25 3.34
N SER A 121 4.25 16.96 3.01
CA SER A 121 3.87 15.89 3.93
C SER A 121 2.63 16.22 4.80
N PRO A 122 1.49 16.65 4.20
CA PRO A 122 0.32 17.02 4.98
C PRO A 122 -0.21 15.81 5.76
N ALA A 123 -0.32 15.96 7.08
CA ALA A 123 -0.75 14.88 7.99
C ALA A 123 -2.07 14.22 7.55
N ARG A 124 -3.04 15.00 7.05
CA ARG A 124 -4.32 14.50 6.54
C ARG A 124 -4.18 13.43 5.45
N LEU A 125 -3.21 13.60 4.54
CA LEU A 125 -3.00 12.66 3.42
C LEU A 125 -2.23 11.44 3.89
N ILE A 126 -1.29 11.61 4.82
CA ILE A 126 -0.57 10.48 5.45
C ILE A 126 -1.56 9.60 6.22
N ASP A 127 -2.47 10.21 6.96
CA ASP A 127 -3.52 9.49 7.69
C ASP A 127 -4.50 8.80 6.73
N LEU A 128 -4.88 9.44 5.63
CA LEU A 128 -5.69 8.79 4.60
C LEU A 128 -4.96 7.62 3.93
N GLN A 129 -3.65 7.74 3.67
CA GLN A 129 -2.82 6.66 3.10
C GLN A 129 -2.78 5.45 4.02
N ARG A 130 -2.61 5.67 5.33
CA ARG A 130 -2.62 4.60 6.32
C ARG A 130 -3.99 3.94 6.41
N ARG A 131 -5.08 4.71 6.40
CA ARG A 131 -6.45 4.15 6.39
C ARG A 131 -6.73 3.34 5.13
N GLU A 132 -6.27 3.80 3.97
CA GLU A 132 -6.37 3.08 2.70
C GLU A 132 -5.65 1.73 2.76
N TRP A 133 -4.40 1.73 3.22
CA TRP A 133 -3.63 0.50 3.43
C TRP A 133 -4.34 -0.45 4.40
N VAL A 134 -4.79 0.05 5.56
CA VAL A 134 -5.49 -0.76 6.58
C VAL A 134 -6.77 -1.37 6.02
N ALA A 135 -7.56 -0.59 5.29
CA ALA A 135 -8.82 -1.06 4.71
C ALA A 135 -8.60 -2.25 3.77
N LEU A 136 -7.62 -2.14 2.86
CA LEU A 136 -7.32 -3.21 1.92
C LEU A 136 -6.65 -4.42 2.61
N PHE A 137 -5.73 -4.17 3.54
CA PHE A 137 -5.05 -5.24 4.27
C PHE A 137 -6.01 -6.07 5.12
N CYS A 138 -6.89 -5.41 5.88
CA CYS A 138 -7.91 -6.09 6.68
C CYS A 138 -8.89 -6.86 5.79
N TRP A 139 -9.34 -6.28 4.66
CA TRP A 139 -10.19 -7.00 3.72
C TRP A 139 -9.51 -8.27 3.20
N CYS A 140 -8.23 -8.20 2.82
CA CYS A 140 -7.46 -9.36 2.39
C CYS A 140 -7.31 -10.41 3.50
N ALA A 141 -7.16 -9.98 4.75
CA ALA A 141 -7.00 -10.87 5.91
C ALA A 141 -8.28 -11.66 6.24
N GLU A 142 -9.44 -11.14 5.83
CA GLU A 142 -10.76 -11.74 6.02
C GLU A 142 -11.21 -12.67 4.88
N GLN A 143 -10.48 -12.71 3.75
CA GLN A 143 -10.73 -13.66 2.66
C GLN A 143 -10.05 -15.01 2.93
#